data_AF-A0A3N7EUK2-F1
#
_entry.id   AF-A0A3N7EUK2-F1
#
_cell.length_a   1.000
_cell.length_b   1.000
_cell.length_c   1.000
_cell.angle_alpha   90.00
_cell.angle_beta   90.00
_cell.angle_gamma   90.00
#
_symmetry.space_group_name_H-M   'P 1'
#
loop_
_entity.id
_entity.type
_entity.pdbx_description
1 polymer ?
#
loop_
_entity_poly.entity_id
_entity_poly.type
_entity_poly.pdbx_seq_one_letter_code
_entity_poly.pdbx_strand_id
1 'polypeptide(L)'
;MTGFFSGIKSLPRAGGWKINIAFDGEEKMVVSVLLETDGKGKALPPMLLKGTAAELDSAFFEVIATPVANTVDLFRNQQEYGKEIEKAREEIKKKAESKTATTSNTKVDDGAEPKRKFEEVMKKVSDLNAVCKYAEALEVLPPNSEFPEKKEELEKMRRELEWKRNQLTLL
;
A
#
# COMPACT_ATOMS: atom_id res chain seq x y z
N MET A 1 40.28 -19.44 -13.98
CA MET A 1 39.61 -19.40 -12.67
C MET A 1 39.20 -17.97 -12.39
N THR A 2 37.90 -17.68 -12.42
CA THR A 2 37.36 -16.43 -11.87
C THR A 2 37.35 -16.55 -10.36
N GLY A 3 38.09 -15.69 -9.65
CA GLY A 3 38.11 -15.71 -8.19
C GLY A 3 36.77 -15.24 -7.59
N PHE A 4 36.50 -15.62 -6.34
CA PHE A 4 35.26 -15.31 -5.61
C PHE A 4 34.84 -13.84 -5.70
N PHE A 5 35.76 -12.90 -5.43
CA PHE A 5 35.47 -11.45 -5.49
C PHE A 5 35.20 -10.92 -6.89
N SER A 6 35.67 -11.62 -7.94
CA SER A 6 35.30 -11.28 -9.32
C SER A 6 33.87 -11.69 -9.61
N GLY A 7 33.41 -12.83 -9.05
CA GLY A 7 32.01 -13.24 -9.07
C GLY A 7 31.10 -12.26 -8.32
N ILE A 8 31.53 -11.70 -7.18
CA ILE A 8 30.74 -10.68 -6.47
C ILE A 8 30.43 -9.46 -7.35
N LYS A 9 31.33 -9.10 -8.29
CA LYS A 9 31.10 -7.96 -9.20
C LYS A 9 29.94 -8.18 -10.18
N SER A 10 29.52 -9.41 -10.43
CA SER A 10 28.35 -9.69 -11.28
C SER A 10 27.02 -9.60 -10.52
N LEU A 11 27.06 -9.52 -9.19
CA LEU A 11 25.85 -9.40 -8.38
C LEU A 11 25.21 -8.00 -8.50
N PRO A 12 23.86 -7.90 -8.40
CA PRO A 12 23.17 -6.63 -8.40
C PRO A 12 23.68 -5.67 -7.33
N ARG A 13 23.90 -4.40 -7.72
CA ARG A 13 24.29 -3.30 -6.82
C ARG A 13 23.08 -2.70 -6.09
N ALA A 14 22.22 -3.56 -5.54
CA ALA A 14 20.96 -3.18 -4.91
C ALA A 14 21.08 -2.90 -3.39
N GLY A 15 22.30 -2.87 -2.85
CA GLY A 15 22.56 -2.60 -1.44
C GLY A 15 23.75 -3.39 -0.88
N GLY A 16 23.70 -3.69 0.41
CA GLY A 16 24.72 -4.46 1.11
C GLY A 16 24.46 -5.96 1.03
N TRP A 17 25.50 -6.74 0.81
CA TRP A 17 25.41 -8.21 0.81
C TRP A 17 26.02 -8.76 2.09
N LYS A 18 25.23 -9.54 2.83
CA LYS A 18 25.69 -10.31 4.00
C LYS A 18 25.76 -11.78 3.61
N ILE A 19 26.96 -12.35 3.68
CA ILE A 19 27.20 -13.76 3.45
C ILE A 19 27.70 -14.36 4.76
N ASN A 20 27.02 -15.39 5.24
CA ASN A 20 27.41 -16.16 6.41
C ASN A 20 27.67 -17.60 5.98
N ILE A 21 28.76 -18.19 6.46
CA ILE A 21 29.15 -19.57 6.14
C ILE A 21 29.24 -20.33 7.47
N ALA A 22 28.49 -21.42 7.57
CA ALA A 22 28.54 -22.35 8.69
C ALA A 22 28.97 -23.73 8.17
N PHE A 23 29.84 -24.41 8.89
CA PHE A 23 30.24 -25.78 8.56
C PHE A 23 29.23 -26.77 9.15
N ASP A 24 28.83 -27.77 8.36
CA ASP A 24 27.85 -28.79 8.72
C ASP A 24 28.51 -30.18 8.57
N GLY A 25 29.41 -30.48 9.50
CA GLY A 25 30.30 -31.66 9.43
C GLY A 25 31.62 -31.38 8.71
N GLU A 26 32.32 -32.43 8.28
CA GLU A 26 33.66 -32.32 7.67
C GLU A 26 33.62 -31.89 6.20
N GLU A 27 32.58 -32.30 5.45
CA GLU A 27 32.54 -32.11 3.99
C GLU A 27 31.48 -31.11 3.52
N LYS A 28 30.49 -30.79 4.36
CA LYS A 28 29.36 -29.93 3.98
C LYS A 28 29.42 -28.60 4.69
N MET A 29 28.87 -27.60 4.03
CA MET A 29 28.73 -26.25 4.55
C MET A 29 27.39 -25.65 4.11
N VAL A 30 26.91 -24.73 4.94
CA VAL A 30 25.69 -23.98 4.77
C VAL A 30 26.07 -22.52 4.56
N VAL A 31 25.69 -21.96 3.42
CA VAL A 31 25.93 -20.56 3.09
C VAL A 31 24.60 -19.81 3.10
N SER A 32 24.48 -18.83 3.98
CA SER A 32 23.35 -17.91 4.06
C SER A 32 23.70 -16.60 3.38
N VAL A 33 22.90 -16.20 2.39
CA VAL A 33 23.09 -14.96 1.61
C VAL A 33 21.89 -14.05 1.80
N LEU A 34 22.14 -12.83 2.25
CA LEU A 34 21.11 -11.82 2.49
C LEU A 34 21.47 -10.53 1.73
N LEU A 35 20.53 -10.05 0.92
CA LEU A 35 20.59 -8.71 0.32
C LEU A 35 19.85 -7.71 1.23
N GLU A 36 20.60 -6.77 1.78
CA GLU A 36 20.07 -5.64 2.53
C GLU A 36 19.87 -4.45 1.59
N THR A 37 18.61 -4.10 1.34
CA THR A 37 18.24 -2.93 0.55
C THR A 37 18.43 -1.64 1.36
N ASP A 38 18.63 -0.51 0.68
CA ASP A 38 18.89 0.83 1.24
C ASP A 38 17.68 1.48 1.96
N GLY A 39 16.74 0.67 2.46
CA GLY A 39 15.55 1.12 3.18
C GLY A 39 14.35 1.44 2.28
N LYS A 40 14.45 1.24 0.96
CA LYS A 40 13.36 1.51 -0.01
C LYS A 40 12.55 0.28 -0.44
N GLY A 41 12.81 -0.88 0.16
CA GLY A 41 12.12 -2.14 -0.13
C GLY A 41 12.04 -3.04 1.10
N LYS A 42 11.12 -4.02 1.09
CA LYS A 42 11.07 -5.05 2.14
C LYS A 42 12.40 -5.82 2.17
N ALA A 43 12.89 -6.10 3.38
CA ALA A 43 14.04 -6.98 3.56
C ALA A 43 13.72 -8.36 2.98
N LEU A 44 14.63 -8.88 2.15
CA LEU A 44 14.47 -10.20 1.58
C LEU A 44 14.82 -11.26 2.61
N PRO A 45 14.12 -12.40 2.63
CA PRO A 45 14.54 -13.52 3.45
C PRO A 45 15.93 -13.98 2.98
N PRO A 46 16.79 -14.45 3.91
CA PRO A 46 18.09 -14.98 3.55
C PRO A 46 17.93 -16.26 2.71
N MET A 47 18.73 -16.38 1.67
CA MET A 47 18.85 -17.59 0.87
C MET A 47 19.83 -18.54 1.54
N LEU A 48 19.42 -19.78 1.82
CA LEU A 48 20.30 -20.82 2.34
C LEU A 48 20.69 -21.78 1.23
N LEU A 49 21.99 -21.90 1.00
CA LEU A 49 22.60 -22.93 0.16
C LEU A 49 23.30 -23.95 1.05
N LYS A 50 23.19 -25.23 0.69
CA LYS A 50 23.89 -26.31 1.39
C LYS A 50 24.59 -27.19 0.36
N GLY A 51 25.83 -27.56 0.64
CA GLY A 51 26.59 -28.42 -0.26
C GLY A 51 28.03 -28.58 0.18
N THR A 52 28.80 -29.29 -0.62
CA THR A 52 30.26 -29.36 -0.50
C THR A 52 30.90 -28.08 -1.02
N ALA A 53 32.18 -27.85 -0.69
CA ALA A 53 32.93 -26.69 -1.19
C ALA A 53 32.90 -26.62 -2.73
N ALA A 54 33.10 -27.75 -3.42
CA ALA A 54 33.14 -27.81 -4.88
C ALA A 54 31.79 -27.51 -5.54
N GLU A 55 30.69 -28.01 -4.96
CA GLU A 55 29.33 -27.74 -5.45
C GLU A 55 28.97 -26.27 -5.27
N LEU A 56 29.34 -25.69 -4.13
CA LEU A 56 29.09 -24.27 -3.86
C LEU A 56 29.95 -23.40 -4.77
N ASP A 57 31.25 -23.68 -4.94
CA ASP A 57 32.10 -22.88 -5.82
C ASP A 57 31.60 -22.83 -7.27
N SER A 58 31.01 -23.92 -7.76
CA SER A 58 30.49 -24.02 -9.13
C SER A 58 29.09 -23.43 -9.28
N ALA A 59 28.19 -23.63 -8.31
CA ALA A 59 26.79 -23.25 -8.43
C ALA A 59 26.42 -21.93 -7.71
N PHE A 60 27.24 -21.43 -6.78
CA PHE A 60 26.86 -20.34 -5.87
C PHE A 60 26.37 -19.09 -6.61
N PHE A 61 27.16 -18.57 -7.55
CA PHE A 61 26.81 -17.34 -8.27
C PHE A 61 25.60 -17.53 -9.20
N GLU A 62 25.44 -18.70 -9.81
CA GLU A 62 24.29 -18.99 -10.68
C GLU A 62 22.99 -19.07 -9.88
N VAL A 63 23.03 -19.78 -8.74
CA VAL A 63 21.87 -20.00 -7.87
C VAL A 63 21.41 -18.70 -7.20
N ILE A 64 22.32 -17.78 -6.83
CA ILE A 64 21.93 -16.52 -6.19
C ILE A 64 21.59 -15.40 -7.19
N ALA A 65 22.16 -15.42 -8.40
CA ALA A 65 21.97 -14.34 -9.36
C ALA A 65 20.50 -14.23 -9.83
N THR A 66 19.88 -15.35 -10.19
CA THR A 66 18.52 -15.37 -10.75
C THR A 66 17.46 -14.89 -9.75
N PRO A 67 17.38 -15.44 -8.53
CA PRO A 67 16.34 -15.04 -7.56
C PRO A 67 16.50 -13.59 -7.13
N VAL A 68 17.75 -13.12 -6.97
CA VAL A 68 17.99 -11.73 -6.56
C VAL A 68 17.68 -10.76 -7.70
N ALA A 69 18.08 -11.05 -8.94
CA ALA A 69 17.73 -10.22 -10.10
C ALA A 69 16.20 -10.06 -10.23
N ASN A 70 15.46 -11.16 -10.19
CA ASN A 70 13.98 -11.15 -10.25
C ASN A 70 13.36 -10.30 -9.14
N THR A 71 13.93 -10.35 -7.94
CA THR A 71 13.40 -9.64 -6.78
C THR A 71 13.71 -8.15 -6.83
N VAL A 72 14.91 -7.78 -7.28
CA VAL A 72 15.29 -6.37 -7.54
C VAL A 72 14.40 -5.78 -8.64
N ASP A 73 14.16 -6.53 -9.72
CA ASP A 73 13.28 -6.12 -10.81
C ASP A 73 11.83 -5.93 -10.35
N LEU A 74 11.32 -6.84 -9.50
CA LEU A 74 9.99 -6.70 -8.91
C LEU A 74 9.87 -5.41 -8.09
N PHE A 75 10.83 -5.12 -7.22
CA PHE A 75 10.81 -3.88 -6.43
C PHE A 75 10.93 -2.63 -7.31
N ARG A 76 11.76 -2.65 -8.35
CA ARG A 76 11.86 -1.56 -9.33
C ARG A 76 10.51 -1.32 -10.01
N ASN A 77 9.88 -2.38 -10.52
CA ASN A 77 8.57 -2.28 -11.16
C ASN A 77 7.49 -1.76 -10.21
N GLN A 78 7.51 -2.19 -8.94
CA GLN A 78 6.60 -1.67 -7.92
C GLN A 78 6.80 -0.17 -7.65
N GLN A 79 8.05 0.29 -7.60
CA GLN A 79 8.34 1.72 -7.42
C GLN A 79 7.91 2.56 -8.62
N GLU A 80 8.15 2.09 -9.84
CA GLU A 80 7.73 2.77 -11.06
C GLU A 80 6.20 2.82 -11.15
N TYR A 81 5.52 1.70 -10.92
CA TYR A 81 4.06 1.66 -10.88
C TYR A 81 3.47 2.60 -9.81
N GLY A 82 4.09 2.66 -8.62
CA GLY A 82 3.71 3.61 -7.58
C GLY A 82 3.83 5.07 -8.03
N LYS A 83 4.92 5.44 -8.72
CA LYS A 83 5.09 6.78 -9.29
C LYS A 83 4.04 7.09 -10.36
N GLU A 84 3.72 6.14 -11.22
CA GLU A 84 2.69 6.32 -12.25
C GLU A 84 1.29 6.45 -11.64
N ILE A 85 0.98 5.72 -10.55
CA ILE A 85 -0.25 5.94 -9.78
C ILE A 85 -0.29 7.35 -9.18
N GLU A 86 0.79 7.81 -8.55
CA GLU A 86 0.85 9.16 -7.97
C GLU A 86 0.67 10.23 -9.06
N LYS A 87 1.35 10.09 -10.21
CA LYS A 87 1.12 10.99 -11.36
C LYS A 87 -0.32 10.95 -11.84
N ALA A 88 -0.93 9.77 -11.98
CA ALA A 88 -2.32 9.66 -12.40
C ALA A 88 -3.27 10.31 -11.38
N ARG A 89 -2.99 10.17 -10.08
CA ARG A 89 -3.73 10.87 -9.00
C ARG A 89 -3.56 12.38 -9.10
N GLU A 90 -2.34 12.87 -9.33
CA GLU A 90 -2.07 14.30 -9.54
C GLU A 90 -2.77 14.83 -10.79
N GLU A 91 -2.78 14.08 -11.90
CA GLU A 91 -3.49 14.46 -13.11
C GLU A 91 -5.01 14.48 -12.90
N ILE A 92 -5.57 13.51 -12.16
CA ILE A 92 -6.98 13.51 -11.78
C ILE A 92 -7.28 14.72 -10.91
N LYS A 93 -6.42 15.04 -9.93
CA LYS A 93 -6.57 16.22 -9.07
C LYS A 93 -6.48 17.52 -9.88
N LYS A 94 -5.49 17.66 -10.76
CA LYS A 94 -5.37 18.81 -11.69
C LYS A 94 -6.56 18.92 -12.63
N LYS A 95 -7.09 17.81 -13.15
CA LYS A 95 -8.32 17.80 -13.96
C LYS A 95 -9.54 18.20 -13.14
N ALA A 96 -9.63 17.79 -11.88
CA ALA A 96 -10.70 18.21 -10.97
C ALA A 96 -10.62 19.72 -10.66
N GLU A 97 -9.41 20.25 -10.42
CA GLU A 97 -9.15 21.69 -10.20
C GLU A 97 -9.35 22.54 -11.47
N SER A 98 -9.10 21.99 -12.67
CA SER A 98 -9.39 22.68 -13.94
C SER A 98 -10.89 22.73 -14.27
N LYS A 99 -11.69 21.79 -13.72
CA LYS A 99 -13.15 21.78 -13.87
C LYS A 99 -13.86 22.76 -12.93
N THR A 100 -13.24 23.16 -11.83
CA THR A 100 -13.77 24.25 -10.97
C THR A 100 -13.47 25.64 -11.54
N ALA A 101 -12.48 25.79 -12.43
CA ALA A 101 -12.20 27.07 -13.09
C ALA A 101 -12.99 27.34 -14.38
N THR A 102 -13.66 26.33 -14.97
CA THR A 102 -14.40 26.49 -16.25
C THR A 102 -15.93 26.50 -16.08
N THR A 103 -16.45 26.43 -14.86
CA THR A 103 -17.91 26.47 -14.62
C THR A 103 -18.37 27.79 -13.99
N SER A 104 -17.76 28.91 -14.40
CA SER A 104 -18.27 30.26 -14.10
C SER A 104 -18.87 30.90 -15.35
N ASN A 105 -19.71 30.15 -16.07
CA ASN A 105 -20.66 30.68 -17.05
C ASN A 105 -21.60 29.57 -17.50
N THR A 106 -22.67 29.32 -16.74
CA THR A 106 -24.03 29.19 -17.28
C THR A 106 -25.00 29.29 -16.11
N LYS A 107 -26.07 30.02 -16.36
CA LYS A 107 -27.04 30.52 -15.40
C LYS A 107 -27.97 29.40 -14.92
N VAL A 108 -28.53 29.63 -13.72
CA VAL A 108 -29.78 29.11 -13.14
C VAL A 108 -29.90 27.59 -12.95
N ASP A 109 -29.85 27.13 -11.71
CA ASP A 109 -30.95 26.38 -11.09
C ASP A 109 -30.76 26.30 -9.56
N ASP A 110 -31.68 26.89 -8.82
CA ASP A 110 -31.68 27.12 -7.37
C ASP A 110 -32.03 25.84 -6.56
N GLY A 111 -31.75 24.65 -7.12
CA GLY A 111 -32.16 23.35 -6.57
C GLY A 111 -31.03 22.36 -6.28
N ALA A 112 -29.77 22.69 -6.58
CA ALA A 112 -28.64 21.74 -6.56
C ALA A 112 -27.70 21.84 -5.34
N GLU A 113 -27.77 22.91 -4.55
CA GLU A 113 -26.94 23.07 -3.34
C GLU A 113 -27.21 22.06 -2.22
N PRO A 114 -28.47 21.66 -1.91
CA PRO A 114 -28.70 20.70 -0.82
C PRO A 114 -28.13 19.31 -1.17
N LYS A 115 -28.22 18.87 -2.43
CA LYS A 115 -27.76 17.53 -2.84
C LYS A 115 -26.25 17.33 -2.67
N ARG A 116 -25.44 18.35 -2.98
CA ARG A 116 -23.98 18.28 -2.80
C ARG A 116 -23.58 18.25 -1.33
N LYS A 117 -24.25 19.06 -0.48
CA LYS A 117 -24.02 19.05 0.97
C LYS A 117 -24.40 17.69 1.58
N PHE A 118 -25.49 17.08 1.13
CA PHE A 118 -25.90 15.75 1.59
C PHE A 118 -24.85 14.68 1.31
N GLU A 119 -24.32 14.63 0.08
CA GLU A 119 -23.33 13.61 -0.31
C GLU A 119 -22.01 13.75 0.47
N GLU A 120 -21.56 14.98 0.70
CA GLU A 120 -20.35 15.25 1.48
C GLU A 120 -20.50 14.83 2.95
N VAL A 121 -21.64 15.18 3.55
CA VAL A 121 -21.96 14.80 4.94
C VAL A 121 -22.11 13.28 5.07
N MET A 122 -22.85 12.63 4.15
CA MET A 122 -23.02 11.17 4.16
C MET A 122 -21.69 10.42 4.03
N LYS A 123 -20.78 10.92 3.19
CA LYS A 123 -19.43 10.33 3.08
C LYS A 123 -18.67 10.42 4.40
N LYS A 124 -18.74 11.56 5.09
CA LYS A 124 -18.10 11.74 6.40
C LYS A 124 -18.70 10.83 7.48
N VAL A 125 -20.02 10.64 7.47
CA VAL A 125 -20.69 9.69 8.38
C VAL A 125 -20.26 8.24 8.07
N SER A 126 -20.10 7.88 6.79
CA SER A 126 -19.61 6.55 6.39
C SER A 126 -18.17 6.31 6.85
N ASP A 127 -17.28 7.28 6.68
CA ASP A 127 -15.89 7.20 7.13
C ASP A 127 -15.81 7.04 8.66
N LEU A 128 -16.62 7.78 9.43
CA LEU A 128 -16.71 7.67 10.89
C LEU A 128 -17.28 6.32 11.36
N ASN A 129 -18.27 5.78 10.64
CA ASN A 129 -18.83 4.45 10.88
C ASN A 129 -17.78 3.34 10.64
N ALA A 130 -16.94 3.47 9.62
CA ALA A 130 -15.89 2.50 9.29
C ALA A 130 -14.78 2.41 10.37
N VAL A 131 -14.54 3.50 11.11
CA VAL A 131 -13.57 3.55 12.21
C VAL A 131 -14.21 3.38 13.59
N CYS A 132 -15.44 2.82 13.65
CA CYS A 132 -16.21 2.55 14.87
C CYS A 132 -16.51 3.79 15.73
N LYS A 133 -16.43 5.01 15.17
CA LYS A 133 -16.72 6.27 15.86
C LYS A 133 -18.20 6.64 15.70
N TYR A 134 -19.09 5.78 16.20
CA TYR A 134 -20.54 5.90 15.99
C TYR A 134 -21.16 7.14 16.64
N ALA A 135 -20.62 7.62 17.76
CA ALA A 135 -21.09 8.86 18.40
C ALA A 135 -20.80 10.10 17.55
N GLU A 136 -19.57 10.22 17.02
CA GLU A 136 -19.19 11.30 16.09
C GLU A 136 -19.98 11.20 14.77
N ALA A 137 -20.24 9.99 14.28
CA ALA A 137 -21.04 9.75 13.09
C ALA A 137 -22.50 10.24 13.25
N LEU A 138 -23.09 10.09 14.45
CA LEU A 138 -24.44 10.59 14.77
C LEU A 138 -24.51 12.11 14.89
N GLU A 139 -23.43 12.76 15.36
CA GLU A 139 -23.35 14.23 15.42
C GLU A 139 -23.20 14.87 14.04
N VAL A 140 -22.50 14.18 13.13
CA VAL A 140 -22.30 14.65 11.75
C VAL A 140 -23.51 14.37 10.86
N LEU A 141 -24.39 13.43 11.24
CA LEU A 141 -25.58 13.09 10.46
C LEU A 141 -26.58 14.27 10.45
N PRO A 142 -27.02 14.74 9.27
CA PRO A 142 -27.86 15.92 9.18
C PRO A 142 -29.30 15.61 9.63
N PRO A 143 -30.02 16.57 10.24
CA PRO A 143 -31.39 16.37 10.69
C PRO A 143 -32.37 16.23 9.52
N ASN A 144 -33.46 15.48 9.74
CA ASN A 144 -34.50 15.23 8.76
C ASN A 144 -35.14 16.50 8.16
N SER A 145 -35.05 17.63 8.86
CA SER A 145 -35.53 18.94 8.39
C SER A 145 -34.68 19.55 7.28
N GLU A 146 -33.42 19.12 7.16
CA GLU A 146 -32.47 19.64 6.17
C GLU A 146 -32.58 18.90 4.83
N PHE A 147 -33.04 17.63 4.85
CA PHE A 147 -33.25 16.80 3.66
C PHE A 147 -34.59 16.03 3.72
N PRO A 148 -35.72 16.70 3.49
CA PRO A 148 -37.05 16.07 3.56
C PRO A 148 -37.23 14.95 2.53
N GLU A 149 -36.55 15.01 1.37
CA GLU A 149 -36.60 13.99 0.32
C GLU A 149 -35.88 12.68 0.70
N LYS A 150 -34.92 12.74 1.63
CA LYS A 150 -34.09 11.59 2.05
C LYS A 150 -34.32 11.19 3.50
N LYS A 151 -35.43 11.63 4.07
CA LYS A 151 -35.82 11.42 5.47
C LYS A 151 -35.82 9.94 5.88
N GLU A 152 -36.33 9.04 5.03
CA GLU A 152 -36.34 7.60 5.34
C GLU A 152 -34.93 6.99 5.38
N GLU A 153 -34.04 7.46 4.50
CA GLU A 153 -32.65 7.00 4.43
C GLU A 153 -31.83 7.51 5.63
N LEU A 154 -32.02 8.77 6.00
CA LEU A 154 -31.43 9.37 7.20
C LEU A 154 -31.92 8.70 8.49
N GLU A 155 -33.21 8.41 8.61
CA GLU A 155 -33.78 7.67 9.75
C GLU A 155 -33.19 6.26 9.88
N LYS A 156 -33.09 5.54 8.75
CA LYS A 156 -32.50 4.19 8.73
C LYS A 156 -31.03 4.21 9.17
N MET A 157 -30.26 5.15 8.64
CA MET A 157 -28.84 5.32 8.96
C MET A 157 -28.64 5.75 10.42
N ARG A 158 -29.50 6.64 10.94
CA ARG A 158 -29.49 7.03 12.36
C ARG A 158 -29.74 5.85 13.28
N ARG A 159 -30.76 5.03 13.00
CA ARG A 159 -31.05 3.81 13.78
C ARG A 159 -29.90 2.81 13.75
N GLU A 160 -29.28 2.63 12.60
CA GLU A 160 -28.14 1.72 12.45
C GLU A 160 -26.93 2.19 13.26
N LEU A 161 -26.60 3.49 13.20
CA LEU A 161 -25.51 4.09 13.97
C LEU A 161 -25.79 4.06 15.47
N GLU A 162 -27.03 4.33 15.90
CA GLU A 162 -27.44 4.28 17.30
C GLU A 162 -27.41 2.85 17.85
N TRP A 163 -27.82 1.87 17.05
CA TRP A 163 -27.68 0.45 17.39
C TRP A 163 -26.21 0.04 17.54
N LYS A 164 -25.35 0.40 16.57
CA LYS A 164 -23.91 0.13 16.61
C LYS A 164 -23.21 0.82 17.78
N ARG A 165 -23.58 2.08 18.07
CA ARG A 165 -23.09 2.82 19.25
C ARG A 165 -23.46 2.09 20.54
N ASN A 166 -24.71 1.69 20.69
CA ASN A 166 -25.20 1.04 21.91
C ASN A 166 -24.55 -0.34 22.11
N GLN A 167 -24.30 -1.09 21.04
CA GLN A 167 -23.52 -2.34 21.10
C GLN A 167 -22.08 -2.09 21.55
N LEU A 168 -21.44 -1.03 21.08
CA LEU A 168 -20.07 -0.67 21.48
C LEU A 168 -19.97 -0.23 22.95
N THR A 169 -21.00 0.43 23.50
CA THR A 169 -21.05 0.82 24.92
C THR A 169 -21.41 -0.31 25.88
N LEU A 170 -21.85 -1.47 25.37
CA LEU A 170 -22.19 -2.66 26.17
C LEU A 170 -21.03 -3.67 26.25
N LEU A 171 -19.92 -3.41 25.55
CA LEU A 171 -18.64 -4.12 25.61
C LEU A 171 -17.69 -3.45 26.60
#